data_AF-A0A945PDI4-F1
#
_entry.id   AF-A0A945PDI4-F1
#
_cell.length_a   1.000
_cell.length_b   1.000
_cell.length_c   1.000
_cell.angle_alpha   90.00
_cell.angle_beta   90.00
_cell.angle_gamma   90.00
#
_symmetry.space_group_name_H-M   'P 1'
#
loop_
_entity.id
_entity.type
_entity.pdbx_description
1 polymer ?
#
loop_
_entity_poly.entity_id
_entity_poly.type
_entity_poly.pdbx_seq_one_letter_code
_entity_poly.pdbx_strand_id
1 'polypeptide(L)'
;MTEQSNRHQEQEDPFLEWVLNALQFVKDRSQLLIGGVIAIIAALVITEFVQGQRLTARDEAAHLLFQVMLADGNGQMDQVLGTGQRLIDEYAGTPSAAHGMILLANRNYGVGRYDEAKRLYERYIAEYGDVEMLVFSARTGIAACAEAQGDLQGAAAGYIAYADEHPNDRASAIALMDAARCYRLLGDPQQQRSLLDRVTHEFPSSPVSQRARQELQML
;
A
#
# COMPACT_ATOMS: atom_id res chain seq x y z
N MET A 1 5.63 -17.58 -90.59
CA MET A 1 5.20 -16.40 -89.82
C MET A 1 4.35 -16.94 -88.68
N THR A 2 4.90 -17.61 -87.67
CA THR A 2 5.89 -17.21 -86.65
C THR A 2 5.37 -16.09 -85.75
N GLU A 3 5.24 -16.45 -84.46
CA GLU A 3 5.31 -15.63 -83.25
C GLU A 3 4.29 -14.52 -83.00
N GLN A 4 3.48 -14.73 -81.96
CA GLN A 4 3.60 -14.04 -80.67
C GLN A 4 2.58 -14.70 -79.71
N SER A 5 2.99 -15.70 -78.93
CA SER A 5 3.32 -15.49 -77.52
C SER A 5 2.62 -14.28 -76.91
N ASN A 6 1.48 -14.50 -76.28
CA ASN A 6 1.26 -13.87 -74.97
C ASN A 6 0.35 -14.75 -74.13
N ARG A 7 1.01 -15.57 -73.31
CA ARG A 7 0.46 -16.08 -72.06
C ARG A 7 -0.20 -14.92 -71.33
N HIS A 8 -1.52 -14.82 -71.38
CA HIS A 8 -2.23 -14.20 -70.27
C HIS A 8 -2.23 -15.27 -69.18
N GLN A 9 -1.13 -15.34 -68.44
CA GLN A 9 -1.17 -15.87 -67.09
C GLN A 9 -2.32 -15.12 -66.43
N GLU A 10 -3.35 -15.86 -66.02
CA GLU A 10 -4.23 -15.46 -64.95
C GLU A 10 -3.31 -15.07 -63.79
N GLN A 11 -2.96 -13.79 -63.71
CA GLN A 11 -2.47 -13.22 -62.47
C GLN A 11 -3.71 -13.27 -61.60
N GLU A 12 -3.83 -14.34 -60.81
CA GLU A 12 -4.70 -14.31 -59.65
C GLU A 12 -4.35 -12.99 -58.95
N ASP A 13 -5.32 -12.06 -58.95
CA ASP A 13 -5.08 -10.71 -58.46
C ASP A 13 -4.49 -10.87 -57.05
N PRO A 14 -3.28 -10.37 -56.77
CA PRO A 14 -2.59 -10.58 -55.49
C PRO A 14 -3.46 -10.19 -54.28
N PHE A 15 -4.40 -9.27 -54.49
CA PHE A 15 -5.42 -8.92 -53.52
C PHE A 15 -6.44 -10.05 -53.32
N LEU A 16 -6.91 -10.67 -54.40
CA LEU A 16 -7.84 -11.81 -54.37
C LEU A 16 -7.21 -13.04 -53.71
N GLU A 17 -5.95 -13.36 -54.01
CA GLU A 17 -5.20 -14.42 -53.30
C GLU A 17 -5.10 -14.12 -51.81
N TRP A 18 -4.76 -12.88 -51.44
CA TRP A 18 -4.72 -12.47 -50.04
C TRP A 18 -6.09 -12.59 -49.35
N VAL A 19 -7.17 -12.17 -50.01
CA VAL A 19 -8.55 -12.31 -49.51
C VAL A 19 -8.93 -13.78 -49.35
N LEU A 20 -8.64 -14.62 -50.35
CA LEU A 20 -8.95 -16.05 -50.32
C LEU A 20 -8.16 -16.78 -49.23
N ASN A 21 -6.87 -16.45 -49.07
CA ASN A 21 -6.03 -16.98 -48.00
C ASN A 21 -6.53 -16.53 -46.61
N ALA A 22 -7.00 -15.30 -46.47
CA ALA A 22 -7.61 -14.82 -45.24
C ALA A 22 -8.94 -15.53 -44.94
N LEU A 23 -9.79 -15.74 -45.94
CA LEU A 23 -11.05 -16.47 -45.81
C LEU A 23 -10.82 -17.95 -45.48
N GLN A 24 -9.83 -18.59 -46.10
CA GLN A 24 -9.42 -19.97 -45.78
C GLN A 24 -8.84 -20.06 -44.37
N PHE A 25 -7.97 -19.13 -43.97
CA PHE A 25 -7.42 -19.08 -42.61
C PHE A 25 -8.53 -18.94 -41.55
N VAL A 26 -9.52 -18.07 -41.80
CA VAL A 26 -10.68 -17.90 -40.91
C VAL A 26 -11.56 -19.15 -40.90
N LYS A 27 -11.78 -19.80 -42.04
CA LYS A 27 -12.58 -21.02 -42.12
C LYS A 27 -11.90 -22.21 -41.42
N ASP A 28 -10.63 -22.42 -41.69
CA ASP A 28 -9.83 -23.55 -41.18
C ASP A 28 -9.52 -23.42 -39.69
N ARG A 29 -9.41 -22.19 -39.18
CA ARG A 29 -9.21 -21.91 -37.74
C ARG A 29 -10.43 -21.28 -37.07
N SER A 30 -11.61 -21.38 -37.68
CA SER A 30 -12.86 -20.77 -37.20
C SER A 30 -13.17 -21.13 -35.75
N GLN A 31 -12.96 -22.38 -35.35
CA GLN A 31 -13.16 -22.82 -33.96
C GLN A 31 -12.20 -22.14 -32.96
N LEU A 32 -10.94 -21.92 -33.34
CA LEU A 32 -9.96 -21.22 -32.51
C LEU A 32 -10.24 -19.70 -32.45
N LEU A 33 -10.66 -19.11 -33.57
CA LEU A 33 -11.04 -17.69 -33.63
C LEU A 33 -12.32 -17.41 -32.83
N ILE A 34 -13.33 -18.28 -32.94
CA ILE A 34 -14.57 -18.21 -32.15
C ILE A 34 -14.24 -18.40 -30.66
N GLY A 35 -13.41 -19.38 -30.31
CA GLY A 35 -12.94 -19.58 -28.93
C GLY A 35 -12.20 -18.37 -28.38
N GLY A 36 -11.34 -17.73 -29.19
CA GLY A 36 -10.64 -16.50 -28.83
C GLY A 36 -11.57 -15.32 -28.60
N VAL A 37 -12.55 -15.11 -29.48
CA VAL A 37 -13.56 -14.04 -29.35
C VAL A 37 -14.43 -14.27 -28.10
N ILE A 38 -14.87 -15.50 -27.84
CA ILE A 38 -15.64 -15.85 -26.62
C ILE A 38 -14.80 -15.59 -25.37
N ALA A 39 -13.52 -15.95 -25.37
CA ALA A 39 -12.62 -15.71 -24.25
C ALA A 39 -12.43 -14.20 -23.97
N ILE A 40 -12.30 -13.38 -25.02
CA ILE A 40 -12.20 -11.92 -24.88
C ILE A 40 -13.50 -11.34 -24.32
N ILE A 41 -14.66 -11.74 -24.84
CA ILE A 41 -15.96 -11.27 -24.34
C ILE A 41 -16.15 -11.69 -22.87
N ALA A 42 -15.82 -12.93 -22.52
CA ALA A 42 -15.87 -13.41 -21.14
C ALA A 42 -14.95 -12.61 -20.22
N ALA A 43 -13.72 -12.31 -20.66
CA ALA A 43 -12.78 -11.49 -19.90
C ALA A 43 -13.30 -10.06 -19.69
N LEU A 44 -13.92 -9.44 -20.69
CA LEU A 44 -14.54 -8.12 -20.57
C LEU A 44 -15.71 -8.14 -19.59
N VAL A 45 -16.61 -9.12 -19.68
CA VAL A 45 -17.75 -9.26 -18.76
C VAL A 45 -17.28 -9.48 -17.31
N ILE A 46 -16.27 -10.33 -17.10
CA ILE A 46 -15.65 -10.54 -15.78
C ILE A 46 -15.04 -9.24 -15.27
N THR A 47 -14.36 -8.48 -16.14
CA THR A 47 -13.71 -7.22 -15.77
C THR A 47 -14.74 -6.17 -15.33
N GLU A 48 -15.81 -5.98 -16.10
CA GLU A 48 -16.91 -5.07 -15.76
C GLU A 48 -17.61 -5.49 -14.46
N PHE A 49 -17.89 -6.79 -14.31
CA PHE A 49 -18.51 -7.32 -13.10
C PHE A 49 -17.63 -7.09 -11.85
N VAL A 50 -16.33 -7.38 -11.95
CA VAL A 50 -15.38 -7.16 -10.86
C VAL A 50 -15.20 -5.67 -10.57
N GLN A 51 -15.16 -4.81 -11.59
CA GLN A 51 -15.09 -3.36 -11.38
C GLN A 51 -16.35 -2.82 -10.70
N GLY A 52 -17.53 -3.25 -11.13
CA GLY A 52 -18.80 -2.89 -10.49
C GLY A 52 -18.86 -3.31 -9.02
N GLN A 53 -18.51 -4.56 -8.72
CA GLN A 53 -18.44 -5.04 -7.33
C GLN A 53 -17.41 -4.27 -6.50
N ARG A 54 -16.24 -3.93 -7.06
CA ARG A 54 -15.22 -3.14 -6.38
C ARG A 54 -15.69 -1.72 -6.06
N LEU A 55 -16.49 -1.11 -6.93
CA LEU A 55 -17.05 0.23 -6.68
C LEU A 55 -18.06 0.18 -5.52
N THR A 56 -19.00 -0.76 -5.54
CA THR A 56 -19.96 -0.93 -4.44
C THR A 56 -19.25 -1.22 -3.12
N ALA A 57 -18.27 -2.13 -3.11
CA ALA A 57 -17.48 -2.42 -1.92
C ALA A 57 -16.72 -1.19 -1.40
N ARG A 58 -16.21 -0.32 -2.29
CA ARG A 58 -15.54 0.93 -1.88
C ARG A 58 -16.50 1.91 -1.21
N ASP A 59 -17.71 2.07 -1.75
CA ASP A 59 -18.73 2.97 -1.18
C ASP A 59 -19.22 2.47 0.19
N GLU A 60 -19.50 1.17 0.31
CA GLU A 60 -19.87 0.55 1.58
C GLU A 60 -18.75 0.65 2.62
N ALA A 61 -17.50 0.39 2.22
CA ALA A 61 -16.34 0.55 3.08
C ALA A 61 -16.13 2.01 3.52
N ALA A 62 -16.35 2.98 2.62
CA ALA A 62 -16.29 4.41 2.96
C ALA A 62 -17.38 4.79 3.98
N HIS A 63 -18.59 4.24 3.84
CA HIS A 63 -19.66 4.44 4.80
C HIS A 63 -19.31 3.87 6.18
N LEU A 64 -18.78 2.65 6.24
CA LEU A 64 -18.32 2.06 7.50
C LEU A 64 -17.17 2.86 8.13
N LEU A 65 -16.20 3.31 7.33
CA LEU A 65 -15.11 4.15 7.84
C LEU A 65 -15.65 5.46 8.44
N PHE A 66 -16.62 6.10 7.78
CA PHE A 66 -17.28 7.28 8.32
C PHE A 66 -17.94 7.01 9.67
N GLN A 67 -18.66 5.89 9.82
CA GLN A 67 -19.24 5.49 11.09
C GLN A 67 -18.18 5.26 12.17
N VAL A 68 -17.07 4.60 11.83
CA VAL A 68 -15.94 4.39 12.74
C VAL A 68 -15.35 5.71 13.21
N MET A 69 -15.09 6.65 12.30
CA MET A 69 -14.57 7.98 12.63
C MET A 69 -15.54 8.79 13.51
N LEU A 70 -16.84 8.70 13.24
CA LEU A 70 -17.86 9.38 14.05
C LEU A 70 -17.93 8.78 15.47
N ALA A 71 -17.97 7.45 15.57
CA ALA A 71 -17.94 6.74 16.85
C ALA A 71 -16.68 7.09 17.65
N ASP A 72 -15.54 7.16 16.95
CA ASP A 72 -14.25 7.51 17.51
C ASP A 72 -14.22 8.92 18.10
N GLY A 73 -14.70 9.91 17.33
CA GLY A 73 -14.83 11.29 17.82
C GLY A 73 -15.78 11.44 19.01
N ASN A 74 -16.76 10.54 19.14
CA ASN A 74 -17.70 10.48 20.26
C ASN A 74 -17.21 9.61 21.44
N GLY A 75 -16.01 9.03 21.37
CA GLY A 75 -15.47 8.15 22.41
C GLY A 75 -16.18 6.80 22.55
N GLN A 76 -16.93 6.38 21.52
CA GLN A 76 -17.71 5.14 21.53
C GLN A 76 -16.84 3.94 21.13
N MET A 77 -15.93 3.54 22.03
CA MET A 77 -14.90 2.53 21.76
C MET A 77 -15.45 1.19 21.26
N ASP A 78 -16.56 0.69 21.83
CA ASP A 78 -17.15 -0.59 21.41
C ASP A 78 -17.63 -0.55 19.95
N GLN A 79 -18.16 0.60 19.51
CA GLN A 79 -18.58 0.80 18.12
C GLN A 79 -17.38 0.92 17.18
N VAL A 80 -16.31 1.59 17.62
CA VAL A 80 -15.05 1.66 16.87
C VAL A 80 -14.50 0.26 16.64
N LEU A 81 -14.39 -0.55 17.68
CA LEU A 81 -13.87 -1.91 17.58
C LEU A 81 -14.78 -2.80 16.73
N GLY A 82 -16.09 -2.79 16.96
CA GLY A 82 -17.03 -3.66 16.24
C GLY A 82 -17.19 -3.29 14.75
N THR A 83 -17.46 -2.01 14.45
CA THR A 83 -17.64 -1.56 13.07
C THR A 83 -16.32 -1.48 12.32
N GLY A 84 -15.23 -1.12 13.00
CA GLY A 84 -13.90 -1.17 12.43
C GLY A 84 -13.48 -2.59 12.06
N GLN A 85 -13.77 -3.59 12.91
CA GLN A 85 -13.40 -4.97 12.61
C GLN A 85 -14.13 -5.47 11.36
N ARG A 86 -15.44 -5.20 11.26
CA ARG A 86 -16.21 -5.51 10.03
C ARG A 86 -15.62 -4.83 8.80
N LEU A 87 -15.26 -3.55 8.91
CA LEU A 87 -14.64 -2.80 7.81
C LEU A 87 -13.36 -3.49 7.31
N ILE A 88 -12.45 -3.89 8.20
CA ILE A 88 -11.16 -4.47 7.79
C ILE A 88 -11.26 -5.93 7.35
N ASP A 89 -12.27 -6.67 7.81
CA ASP A 89 -12.43 -8.09 7.47
C ASP A 89 -13.27 -8.28 6.19
N GLU A 90 -14.35 -7.51 6.03
CA GLU A 90 -15.25 -7.65 4.88
C GLU A 90 -14.80 -6.84 3.65
N TYR A 91 -14.06 -5.74 3.87
CA TYR A 91 -13.68 -4.81 2.79
C TYR A 91 -12.17 -4.66 2.63
N ALA A 92 -11.41 -5.71 2.93
CA ALA A 92 -9.97 -5.75 2.70
C ALA A 92 -9.60 -5.39 1.25
N GLY A 93 -8.49 -4.67 1.06
CA GLY A 93 -8.05 -4.14 -0.25
C GLY A 93 -8.71 -2.81 -0.65
N THR A 94 -9.66 -2.28 0.12
CA THR A 94 -10.18 -0.93 -0.10
C THR A 94 -9.31 0.13 0.62
N PRO A 95 -9.20 1.37 0.09
CA PRO A 95 -8.53 2.45 0.81
C PRO A 95 -9.16 2.74 2.18
N SER A 96 -10.48 2.56 2.29
CA SER A 96 -11.21 2.75 3.54
C SER A 96 -10.83 1.73 4.60
N ALA A 97 -10.68 0.45 4.23
CA ALA A 97 -10.19 -0.59 5.13
C ALA A 97 -8.75 -0.34 5.56
N ALA A 98 -7.89 0.14 4.66
CA ALA A 98 -6.52 0.53 5.00
C ALA A 98 -6.48 1.60 6.11
N HIS A 99 -7.30 2.66 5.98
CA HIS A 99 -7.43 3.70 7.01
C HIS A 99 -8.05 3.17 8.30
N GLY A 100 -9.12 2.37 8.18
CA GLY A 100 -9.79 1.75 9.32
C GLY A 100 -8.85 0.86 10.14
N MET A 101 -7.95 0.14 9.49
CA MET A 101 -6.96 -0.73 10.13
C MET A 101 -5.97 0.06 10.98
N ILE A 102 -5.44 1.16 10.46
CA ILE A 102 -4.54 2.06 11.21
C ILE A 102 -5.28 2.71 12.39
N LEU A 103 -6.52 3.16 12.18
CA LEU A 103 -7.34 3.73 13.24
C LEU A 103 -7.56 2.71 14.36
N LEU A 104 -7.98 1.49 14.02
CA LEU A 104 -8.16 0.41 14.98
C LEU A 104 -6.87 0.05 15.72
N ALA A 105 -5.74 -0.01 15.01
CA ALA A 105 -4.45 -0.28 15.62
C ALA A 105 -4.08 0.80 16.65
N ASN A 106 -4.21 2.08 16.27
CA ASN A 106 -3.99 3.23 17.15
C ASN A 106 -4.90 3.20 18.37
N ARG A 107 -6.14 2.73 18.23
CA ARG A 107 -7.09 2.63 19.34
C ARG A 107 -6.79 1.46 20.27
N ASN A 108 -6.43 0.31 19.74
CA ASN A 108 -5.93 -0.79 20.56
C ASN A 108 -4.67 -0.37 21.34
N TYR A 109 -3.73 0.34 20.69
CA TYR A 109 -2.56 0.90 21.37
C TYR A 109 -2.97 1.85 22.51
N GLY A 110 -3.89 2.78 22.26
CA GLY A 110 -4.34 3.76 23.25
C GLY A 110 -5.01 3.15 24.49
N VAL A 111 -5.61 1.95 24.36
CA VAL A 111 -6.21 1.22 25.49
C VAL A 111 -5.28 0.15 26.09
N GLY A 112 -4.01 0.13 25.70
CA GLY A 112 -3.01 -0.80 26.24
C GLY A 112 -3.02 -2.21 25.63
N ARG A 113 -3.80 -2.43 24.57
CA ARG A 113 -3.85 -3.69 23.81
C ARG A 113 -2.74 -3.71 22.75
N TYR A 114 -1.49 -3.73 23.22
CA TYR A 114 -0.31 -3.56 22.37
C TYR A 114 -0.10 -4.73 21.40
N ASP A 115 -0.42 -5.96 21.81
CA ASP A 115 -0.31 -7.14 20.94
C ASP A 115 -1.32 -7.09 19.79
N GLU A 116 -2.57 -6.72 20.06
CA GLU A 116 -3.59 -6.52 19.03
C GLU A 116 -3.23 -5.35 18.10
N ALA A 117 -2.77 -4.23 18.67
CA ALA A 117 -2.33 -3.08 17.89
C ALA A 117 -1.20 -3.45 16.93
N LYS A 118 -0.17 -4.14 17.45
CA LYS A 118 0.97 -4.62 16.66
C LYS A 118 0.52 -5.51 15.49
N ARG A 119 -0.36 -6.50 15.75
CA ARG A 119 -0.88 -7.38 14.69
C ARG A 119 -1.62 -6.60 13.60
N LEU A 120 -2.38 -5.57 13.97
CA LEU A 120 -3.09 -4.73 13.00
C LEU A 120 -2.13 -3.88 12.16
N TYR A 121 -1.07 -3.32 12.76
CA TYR A 121 -0.04 -2.60 12.00
C TYR A 121 0.74 -3.54 11.06
N GLU A 122 1.09 -4.74 11.51
CA GLU A 122 1.75 -5.76 10.68
C GLU A 122 0.85 -6.19 9.51
N ARG A 123 -0.44 -6.41 9.78
CA ARG A 123 -1.45 -6.70 8.76
C ARG A 123 -1.55 -5.56 7.75
N TYR A 124 -1.50 -4.30 8.19
CA TYR A 124 -1.51 -3.15 7.29
C TYR A 124 -0.32 -3.18 6.33
N ILE A 125 0.89 -3.42 6.84
CA ILE A 125 2.10 -3.48 6.02
C ILE A 125 2.01 -4.62 5.01
N ALA A 126 1.49 -5.78 5.42
CA ALA A 126 1.34 -6.95 4.55
C ALA A 126 0.29 -6.75 3.43
N GLU A 127 -0.82 -6.08 3.73
CA GLU A 127 -1.95 -5.92 2.80
C GLU A 127 -1.88 -4.62 1.96
N TYR A 128 -1.26 -3.56 2.49
CA TYR A 128 -1.28 -2.21 1.92
C TYR A 128 0.09 -1.55 1.87
N GLY A 129 1.19 -2.29 2.05
CA GLY A 129 2.55 -1.74 2.15
C GLY A 129 2.99 -0.88 0.97
N ASP A 130 2.40 -1.06 -0.21
CA ASP A 130 2.66 -0.22 -1.40
C ASP A 130 1.98 1.16 -1.34
N VAL A 131 1.01 1.35 -0.43
CA VAL A 131 0.33 2.62 -0.20
C VAL A 131 1.12 3.41 0.83
N GLU A 132 2.14 4.15 0.37
CA GLU A 132 3.12 4.88 1.21
C GLU A 132 2.48 5.75 2.31
N MET A 133 1.26 6.26 2.10
CA MET A 133 0.64 7.29 2.93
C MET A 133 0.53 6.94 4.43
N LEU A 134 0.33 5.66 4.81
CA LEU A 134 0.22 5.28 6.23
C LEU A 134 1.30 4.28 6.67
N VAL A 135 2.33 4.03 5.85
CA VAL A 135 3.45 3.14 6.19
C VAL A 135 4.21 3.67 7.40
N PHE A 136 4.43 4.99 7.47
CA PHE A 136 4.99 5.64 8.67
C PHE A 136 4.22 5.25 9.93
N SER A 137 2.90 5.46 9.93
CA SER A 137 2.03 5.18 11.07
C SER A 137 2.07 3.71 11.48
N ALA A 138 2.11 2.79 10.52
CA ALA A 138 2.18 1.36 10.80
C ALA A 138 3.53 0.96 11.41
N ARG A 139 4.64 1.33 10.77
CA ARG A 139 6.00 0.97 11.20
C ARG A 139 6.33 1.57 12.56
N THR A 140 6.04 2.86 12.74
CA THR A 140 6.25 3.54 14.04
C THR A 140 5.27 3.07 15.09
N GLY A 141 4.06 2.65 14.71
CA GLY A 141 3.09 2.00 15.62
C GLY A 141 3.60 0.68 16.17
N ILE A 142 4.25 -0.15 15.36
CA ILE A 142 4.90 -1.40 15.82
C ILE A 142 6.02 -1.08 16.82
N ALA A 143 6.88 -0.11 16.51
CA ALA A 143 7.95 0.32 17.41
C ALA A 143 7.40 0.90 18.72
N ALA A 144 6.32 1.69 18.65
CA ALA A 144 5.64 2.23 19.82
C ALA A 144 5.03 1.12 20.70
N CYS A 145 4.47 0.06 20.09
CA CYS A 145 3.99 -1.10 20.85
C CYS A 145 5.14 -1.78 21.62
N ALA A 146 6.28 -1.98 20.97
CA ALA A 146 7.47 -2.54 21.62
C ALA A 146 7.95 -1.64 22.76
N GLU A 147 7.97 -0.33 22.55
CA GLU A 147 8.35 0.65 23.56
C GLU A 147 7.43 0.60 24.79
N ALA A 148 6.12 0.57 24.57
CA ALA A 148 5.12 0.51 25.62
C ALA A 148 5.17 -0.81 26.42
N GLN A 149 5.67 -1.88 25.79
CA GLN A 149 5.94 -3.18 26.42
C GLN A 149 7.31 -3.24 27.13
N GLY A 150 8.10 -2.15 27.09
CA GLY A 150 9.39 -2.04 27.75
C GLY A 150 10.58 -2.49 26.90
N ASP A 151 10.36 -2.95 25.67
CA ASP A 151 11.43 -3.28 24.72
C ASP A 151 11.92 -1.99 24.02
N LEU A 152 12.62 -1.16 24.80
CA LEU A 152 13.17 0.11 24.31
C LEU A 152 14.23 -0.10 23.22
N GLN A 153 14.97 -1.21 23.29
CA GLN A 153 16.01 -1.55 22.30
C GLN A 153 15.37 -1.91 20.96
N GLY A 154 14.37 -2.80 20.96
CA GLY A 154 13.61 -3.17 19.78
C GLY A 154 12.82 -2.00 19.19
N ALA A 155 12.23 -1.15 20.03
CA ALA A 155 11.57 0.09 19.60
C ALA A 155 12.55 1.01 18.85
N ALA A 156 13.71 1.30 19.45
CA ALA A 156 14.73 2.14 18.81
C ALA A 156 15.19 1.56 17.47
N ALA A 157 15.42 0.24 17.40
CA ALA A 157 15.79 -0.45 16.17
C ALA A 157 14.71 -0.32 15.08
N GLY A 158 13.42 -0.47 15.44
CA GLY A 158 12.31 -0.31 14.51
C GLY A 158 12.19 1.11 13.96
N TYR A 159 12.36 2.12 14.81
CA TYR A 159 12.38 3.53 14.38
C TYR A 159 13.56 3.85 13.45
N ILE A 160 14.76 3.34 13.75
CA ILE A 160 15.94 3.51 12.90
C ILE A 160 15.73 2.82 11.56
N ALA A 161 15.23 1.58 11.56
CA ALA A 161 14.96 0.84 10.33
C ALA A 161 14.01 1.60 9.39
N TYR A 162 12.96 2.23 9.94
CA TYR A 162 12.09 3.10 9.13
C TYR A 162 12.87 4.23 8.45
N ALA A 163 13.69 4.96 9.23
CA ALA A 163 14.45 6.10 8.72
C ALA A 163 15.49 5.69 7.68
N ASP A 164 16.14 4.54 7.87
CA ASP A 164 17.13 4.00 6.94
C ASP A 164 16.48 3.49 5.63
N GLU A 165 15.27 2.94 5.71
CA GLU A 165 14.47 2.53 4.54
C GLU A 165 13.88 3.74 3.78
N HIS A 166 13.64 4.87 4.46
CA HIS A 166 12.97 6.05 3.90
C HIS A 166 13.80 7.34 4.09
N PRO A 167 15.05 7.42 3.62
CA PRO A 167 15.97 8.53 3.95
C PRO A 167 15.50 9.90 3.44
N ASN A 168 14.65 9.93 2.40
CA ASN A 168 14.11 11.17 1.83
C ASN A 168 12.76 11.59 2.43
N ASP A 169 12.16 10.75 3.28
CA ASP A 169 10.91 11.07 3.94
C ASP A 169 11.15 12.02 5.12
N ARG A 170 10.37 13.10 5.19
CA ARG A 170 10.41 14.04 6.31
C ARG A 170 10.00 13.37 7.62
N ALA A 171 9.20 12.31 7.58
CA ALA A 171 8.80 11.56 8.76
C ALA A 171 9.98 10.78 9.39
N SER A 172 11.04 10.48 8.63
CA SER A 172 12.24 9.82 9.13
C SER A 172 12.95 10.63 10.22
N ALA A 173 12.90 11.96 10.15
CA ALA A 173 13.39 12.82 11.23
C ALA A 173 12.63 12.55 12.55
N ILE A 174 11.32 12.32 12.48
CA ILE A 174 10.47 12.03 13.66
C ILE A 174 10.83 10.65 14.21
N ALA A 175 10.96 9.64 13.36
CA ALA A 175 11.37 8.30 13.78
C ALA A 175 12.74 8.32 14.47
N LEU A 176 13.74 9.03 13.92
CA LEU A 176 15.05 9.17 14.55
C LEU A 176 14.99 9.87 15.92
N MET A 177 14.10 10.86 16.09
CA MET A 177 13.87 11.47 17.40
C MET A 177 13.26 10.49 18.40
N ASP A 178 12.32 9.65 17.97
CA ASP A 178 11.75 8.61 18.83
C ASP A 178 12.80 7.55 19.20
N ALA A 179 13.66 7.14 18.26
CA ALA A 179 14.80 6.28 18.56
C ALA A 179 15.76 6.94 19.58
N ALA A 180 16.10 8.22 19.41
CA ALA A 180 16.94 8.95 20.34
C ALA A 180 16.31 9.01 21.75
N ARG A 181 14.99 9.19 21.81
CA ARG A 181 14.22 9.15 23.06
C ARG A 181 14.27 7.78 23.72
N CYS A 182 14.18 6.68 22.97
CA CYS A 182 14.37 5.32 23.50
C CYS A 182 15.77 5.13 24.09
N TYR A 183 16.84 5.57 23.40
CA TYR A 183 18.20 5.47 23.92
C TYR A 183 18.46 6.35 25.14
N ARG A 184 17.80 7.51 25.24
CA ARG A 184 17.79 8.32 26.47
C ARG A 184 17.21 7.53 27.65
N LEU A 185 16.08 6.84 27.43
CA LEU A 185 15.43 6.02 28.46
C LEU A 185 16.27 4.78 28.85
N LEU A 186 17.03 4.24 27.90
CA LEU A 186 18.01 3.17 28.14
C LEU A 186 19.26 3.65 28.90
N GLY A 187 19.47 4.96 29.03
CA GLY A 187 20.68 5.51 29.64
C GLY A 187 21.91 5.42 28.73
N ASP A 188 21.72 5.40 27.41
CA ASP A 188 22.78 5.39 26.40
C ASP A 188 22.89 6.78 25.73
N PRO A 189 23.61 7.74 26.34
CA PRO A 189 23.77 9.08 25.79
C PRO A 189 24.61 9.10 24.52
N GLN A 190 25.41 8.06 24.25
CA GLN A 190 26.23 7.98 23.05
C GLN A 190 25.34 7.73 21.82
N GLN A 191 24.47 6.73 21.89
CA GLN A 191 23.51 6.45 20.82
C GLN A 191 22.49 7.57 20.66
N GLN A 192 22.00 8.12 21.78
CA GLN A 192 21.12 9.28 21.74
C GLN A 192 21.77 10.45 20.98
N ARG A 193 23.00 10.85 21.35
CA ARG A 193 23.73 11.92 20.66
C ARG A 193 23.89 11.61 19.18
N SER A 194 24.32 10.40 18.82
CA SER A 194 24.50 10.00 17.43
C SER A 194 23.23 10.17 16.59
N LEU A 195 22.06 9.80 17.13
CA LEU A 195 20.80 9.92 16.41
C LEU A 195 20.33 11.38 16.30
N LEU A 196 20.48 12.17 17.35
CA LEU A 196 20.18 13.60 17.30
C LEU A 196 21.08 14.31 16.28
N ASP A 197 22.38 14.00 16.26
CA ASP A 197 23.30 14.54 15.26
C ASP A 197 22.84 14.16 13.85
N ARG A 198 22.45 12.90 13.60
CA ARG A 198 21.86 12.49 12.30
C ARG A 198 20.66 13.34 11.92
N VAL A 199 19.71 13.57 12.83
CA VAL A 199 18.55 14.44 12.57
C VAL A 199 18.99 15.85 12.16
N THR A 200 20.01 16.41 12.81
CA THR A 200 20.49 17.77 12.50
C THR A 200 21.21 17.88 11.16
N HIS A 201 21.92 16.82 10.73
CA HIS A 201 22.67 16.79 9.48
C HIS A 201 21.80 16.40 8.28
N GLU A 202 20.95 15.38 8.43
CA GLU A 202 20.12 14.84 7.36
C GLU A 202 18.86 15.70 7.13
N PHE A 203 18.33 16.35 8.18
CA PHE A 203 17.09 17.15 8.12
C PHE A 203 17.26 18.60 8.63
N PRO A 204 18.27 19.36 8.17
CA PRO A 204 18.76 20.59 8.83
C PRO A 204 17.73 21.71 8.96
N SER A 205 16.80 21.80 8.01
CA SER A 205 15.76 22.84 7.93
C SER A 205 14.41 22.41 8.53
N SER A 206 14.30 21.19 9.07
CA SER A 206 13.06 20.70 9.68
C SER A 206 12.83 21.31 11.08
N PRO A 207 11.57 21.51 11.52
CA PRO A 207 11.27 21.85 12.91
C PRO A 207 11.84 20.82 13.90
N VAL A 208 11.86 19.55 13.48
CA VAL A 208 12.40 18.42 14.25
C VAL A 208 13.90 18.60 14.54
N SER A 209 14.66 19.11 13.58
CA SER A 209 16.09 19.42 13.73
C SER A 209 16.36 20.55 14.72
N GLN A 210 15.46 21.53 14.87
CA GLN A 210 15.58 22.54 15.92
C GLN A 210 15.46 21.90 17.31
N ARG A 211 14.49 20.99 17.50
CA ARG A 211 14.34 20.23 18.74
C ARG A 211 15.56 19.34 19.01
N ALA A 212 16.08 18.65 17.99
CA ALA A 212 17.28 17.82 18.13
C ALA A 212 18.49 18.63 18.63
N ARG A 213 18.71 19.84 18.08
CA ARG A 213 19.76 20.76 18.56
C ARG A 213 19.58 21.16 20.02
N GLN A 214 18.35 21.37 20.48
CA GLN A 214 18.08 21.70 21.88
C GLN A 214 18.39 20.51 22.80
N GLU A 215 17.97 19.30 22.44
CA GLU A 215 18.27 18.10 23.23
C GLU A 215 19.78 17.80 23.28
N LEU A 216 20.52 18.04 22.19
CA LEU A 216 21.99 17.92 22.14
C LEU A 216 22.73 18.86 23.11
N GLN A 217 22.16 20.03 23.39
CA GLN A 217 22.73 20.99 24.35
C GLN A 217 22.51 20.58 25.82
N MET A 218 21.55 19.68 26.06
CA MET A 218 21.20 19.21 27.41
C MET A 218 21.89 17.88 27.78
N LEU A 219 22.59 17.25 26.82
CA LEU A 219 23.38 16.02 27.00
C LEU A 219 24.79 16.30 27.50
#